data_AF-A0AAW3YYQ7-F1
#
_entry.id   AF-A0AAW3YYQ7-F1
#
_cell.length_a   1.000
_cell.length_b   1.000
_cell.length_c   1.000
_cell.angle_alpha   90.00
_cell.angle_beta   90.00
_cell.angle_gamma   90.00
#
_symmetry.space_group_name_H-M   'P 1'
#
loop_
_entity.id
_entity.type
_entity.pdbx_description
1 polymer ?
#
loop_
_entity_poly.entity_id
_entity_poly.type
_entity_poly.pdbx_seq_one_letter_code
_entity_poly.pdbx_strand_id
1 'polypeptide(L)' 'RQQKSDLTHQMRSLLTKAENEKRSLNTDEAEQFDELRSQSDTLNTEIARYESLADEERSQAKAQPTSKKL' A
#
# COMPACT_ATOMS: atom_id res chain seq x y z
N ARG A 1 5.93 -1.03 -5.55
CA ARG A 1 6.62 -0.09 -4.62
C ARG A 1 6.66 1.34 -5.15
N GLN A 2 6.97 1.56 -6.44
CA GLN A 2 6.97 2.90 -7.05
C GLN A 2 5.62 3.63 -6.87
N GLN A 3 4.51 2.99 -7.22
CA GLN A 3 3.16 3.57 -7.09
C GLN A 3 2.85 4.08 -5.67
N LYS A 4 3.20 3.33 -4.62
CA LYS A 4 3.00 3.76 -3.23
C LYS A 4 3.83 5.01 -2.90
N SER A 5 5.07 5.07 -3.39
CA SER A 5 5.93 6.24 -3.24
C SER A 5 5.31 7.45 -3.92
N ASP A 6 4.79 7.27 -5.13
CA ASP A 6 4.18 8.35 -5.93
C ASP A 6 2.89 8.86 -5.27
N LEU A 7 2.03 7.97 -4.77
CA LEU A 7 0.82 8.35 -4.01
C LEU A 7 1.18 9.13 -2.73
N THR A 8 2.16 8.65 -1.99
CA THR A 8 2.65 9.33 -0.77
C THR A 8 3.21 10.72 -1.10
N HIS A 9 3.92 10.85 -2.22
CA HIS A 9 4.47 12.12 -2.68
C HIS A 9 3.36 13.10 -3.07
N GLN A 10 2.33 12.64 -3.78
CA GLN A 10 1.16 13.45 -4.14
C GLN A 10 0.39 13.93 -2.90
N MET A 11 0.13 13.06 -1.92
CA MET A 11 -0.52 13.45 -0.66
C MET A 11 0.29 14.52 0.08
N ARG A 12 1.61 14.37 0.15
CA ARG A 12 2.49 15.37 0.77
C ARG A 12 2.50 16.69 0.01
N SER A 13 2.45 16.65 -1.32
CA SER A 13 2.39 17.84 -2.16
C SER A 13 1.13 18.66 -1.88
N LEU A 14 -0.04 17.99 -1.78
CA LEU A 14 -1.32 18.61 -1.39
C LEU A 14 -1.22 19.31 -0.03
N LEU A 15 -0.69 18.62 0.99
CA LEU A 15 -0.51 19.19 2.33
C LEU A 15 0.46 20.38 2.32
N THR A 16 1.59 20.25 1.62
CA THR A 16 2.61 21.30 1.52
C THR A 16 2.06 22.55 0.84
N LYS A 17 1.24 22.38 -0.21
CA LYS A 17 0.57 23.48 -0.89
C LYS A 17 -0.41 24.20 0.04
N ALA A 18 -1.24 23.45 0.77
CA ALA A 18 -2.17 24.03 1.74
C ALA A 18 -1.43 24.79 2.86
N GLU A 19 -0.34 24.22 3.39
CA GLU A 19 0.52 24.89 4.38
C GLU A 19 1.15 26.17 3.83
N ASN A 20 1.68 26.14 2.60
CA ASN A 20 2.25 27.32 1.94
C ASN A 20 1.20 28.45 1.77
N GLU A 21 -0.04 28.07 1.49
CA GLU A 21 -1.17 28.98 1.38
C GLU A 21 -1.79 29.34 2.75
N LYS A 22 -1.23 28.83 3.85
CA LYS A 22 -1.70 29.01 5.24
C LYS A 22 -3.19 28.73 5.43
N ARG A 23 -3.70 27.76 4.68
CA ARG A 23 -5.10 27.33 4.75
C ARG A 23 -5.18 25.83 4.89
N SER A 24 -6.34 25.35 5.32
CA SER A 24 -6.65 23.93 5.22
C SER A 24 -6.91 23.53 3.76
N LEU A 25 -6.89 22.22 3.51
CA LEU A 25 -7.35 21.66 2.23
C LEU A 25 -8.78 22.15 1.97
N ASN A 26 -9.04 22.54 0.72
CA ASN A 26 -10.41 22.80 0.28
C ASN A 26 -11.14 21.45 0.04
N THR A 27 -12.43 21.50 -0.29
CA THR A 27 -13.22 20.29 -0.51
C THR A 27 -12.63 19.38 -1.58
N ASP A 28 -12.24 19.92 -2.73
CA ASP A 28 -11.67 19.14 -3.84
C ASP A 28 -10.32 18.50 -3.46
N GLU A 29 -9.47 19.24 -2.75
CA GLU A 29 -8.17 18.78 -2.27
C GLU A 29 -8.30 17.73 -1.15
N ALA A 30 -9.32 17.86 -0.30
CA ALA A 30 -9.65 16.88 0.72
C ALA A 30 -10.18 15.58 0.10
N GLU A 31 -11.08 15.66 -0.89
CA GLU A 31 -11.54 14.49 -1.65
C GLU A 31 -10.38 13.78 -2.35
N GLN A 32 -9.49 14.52 -3.03
CA GLN A 32 -8.28 13.93 -3.62
C GLN A 32 -7.38 13.27 -2.58
N PHE A 33 -7.21 13.89 -1.40
CA PHE A 33 -6.40 13.32 -0.34
C PHE A 33 -6.98 11.99 0.17
N ASP A 34 -8.29 11.93 0.39
CA ASP A 34 -8.98 10.71 0.83
C ASP A 34 -8.93 9.62 -0.24
N GLU A 35 -9.05 9.97 -1.52
CA GLU A 35 -8.90 9.02 -2.62
C GLU A 35 -7.48 8.45 -2.69
N LEU A 36 -6.46 9.30 -2.66
CA LEU A 36 -5.04 8.88 -2.65
C LEU A 36 -4.73 7.97 -1.45
N ARG A 37 -5.32 8.28 -0.29
CA ARG A 37 -5.21 7.47 0.92
C ARG A 37 -5.85 6.09 0.73
N SER A 38 -7.08 6.04 0.22
CA SER A 38 -7.80 4.80 -0.07
C SER A 38 -7.03 3.90 -1.05
N GLN A 39 -6.45 4.49 -2.11
CA GLN A 39 -5.60 3.76 -3.05
C GLN A 39 -4.34 3.20 -2.38
N SER A 40 -3.68 3.98 -1.51
CA SER A 40 -2.52 3.52 -0.75
C SER A 40 -2.88 2.37 0.21
N ASP A 41 -4.02 2.44 0.90
CA ASP A 41 -4.47 1.40 1.83
C ASP A 41 -4.86 0.11 1.10
N THR A 42 -5.48 0.23 -0.08
CA THR A 42 -5.78 -0.90 -0.96
C THR A 42 -4.50 -1.60 -1.39
N LEU A 43 -3.50 -0.85 -1.88
CA LEU A 43 -2.21 -1.41 -2.27
C LEU A 43 -1.47 -2.08 -1.10
N ASN A 44 -1.52 -1.50 0.10
CA ASN A 44 -0.94 -2.12 1.30
C ASN A 44 -1.63 -3.44 1.65
N THR A 45 -2.96 -3.49 1.56
CA THR A 45 -3.75 -4.68 1.83
C THR A 45 -3.45 -5.79 0.83
N GLU A 46 -3.36 -5.44 -0.46
CA GLU A 46 -2.97 -6.39 -1.50
C GLU A 46 -1.56 -6.93 -1.27
N ILE A 47 -0.59 -6.07 -0.96
CA ILE A 47 0.79 -6.50 -0.64
C ILE A 47 0.79 -7.48 0.53
N ALA A 48 0.10 -7.15 1.63
CA ALA A 48 0.03 -8.03 2.81
C ALA A 48 -0.62 -9.38 2.48
N ARG A 49 -1.66 -9.39 1.63
CA ARG A 49 -2.30 -10.63 1.16
C ARG A 49 -1.33 -11.46 0.32
N TYR A 50 -0.61 -10.84 -0.62
CA TYR A 50 0.38 -11.56 -1.43
C TYR A 50 1.53 -12.10 -0.59
N GLU A 51 2.01 -11.34 0.39
CA GLU A 51 3.04 -11.80 1.33
C GLU A 51 2.56 -12.98 2.16
N SER A 52 1.30 -12.94 2.63
CA SER A 52 0.69 -14.04 3.40
C SER A 52 0.54 -15.30 2.55
N LEU A 53 0.03 -15.17 1.31
CA LEU A 53 -0.08 -16.31 0.37
C LEU A 53 1.29 -16.91 0.05
N ALA A 54 2.30 -16.07 -0.19
CA ALA A 54 3.66 -16.54 -0.46
C ALA A 54 4.28 -17.26 0.75
N ASP A 55 4.00 -16.79 1.97
CA ASP A 55 4.45 -17.43 3.20
C ASP A 55 3.71 -18.77 3.46
N GLU A 56 2.40 -18.82 3.19
CA GLU A 56 1.59 -20.04 3.23
C GLU A 56 2.10 -21.08 2.22
N GLU A 57 2.35 -20.71 0.97
CA GLU A 57 2.94 -21.60 -0.05
C GLU A 57 4.29 -22.15 0.39
N ARG A 58 5.15 -21.29 0.96
CA ARG A 58 6.46 -21.70 1.48
C ARG A 58 6.32 -22.62 2.70
N SER A 59 5.35 -22.38 3.56
CA SER A 59 5.05 -23.22 4.72
C SER A 59 4.49 -24.59 4.30
N GLN A 60 3.60 -24.64 3.30
CA GLN A 60 3.11 -25.90 2.72
C GLN A 60 4.21 -26.67 1.98
N ALA A 61 5.07 -25.99 1.22
CA ALA A 61 6.20 -26.62 0.55
C ALA A 61 7.22 -27.22 1.54
N LYS A 62 7.39 -26.61 2.72
CA LYS A 62 8.20 -27.18 3.82
C LYS A 62 7.50 -28.29 4.58
N ALA A 63 6.16 -28.30 4.59
CA ALA A 63 5.35 -29.31 5.25
C ALA A 63 5.13 -30.58 4.42
N GLN A 64 5.51 -30.60 3.13
CA GLN A 64 5.69 -31.88 2.43
C GLN A 64 6.94 -32.56 2.96
N PRO A 65 6.83 -33.68 3.72
CA PRO A 65 7.97 -34.57 3.83
C PRO A 65 8.27 -35.00 2.40
N THR A 66 9.52 -34.81 1.97
CA THR A 66 10.07 -35.47 0.78
C THR A 66 9.82 -36.96 0.94
N SER A 67 8.66 -37.43 0.46
CA SER A 67 8.27 -38.81 0.58
C SER A 67 9.12 -39.56 -0.44
N LYS A 68 10.13 -40.21 0.13
CA LYS A 68 10.82 -41.40 -0.35
C LYS A 68 11.78 -41.19 -1.53
N LYS A 69 13.06 -41.01 -1.16
CA LYS A 69 14.08 -41.96 -1.61
C LYS A 69 13.60 -43.37 -1.22
N LEU A 70 13.24 -44.20 -2.19
CA LEU A 70 13.73 -45.58 -2.34
C LEU A 70 13.35 -46.12 -3.71
#